data_AF-A0A8J4RZU0-F1
#
_entry.id   AF-A0A8J4RZU0-F1
#
_cell.length_a   1.000
_cell.length_b   1.000
_cell.length_c   1.000
_cell.angle_alpha   90.00
_cell.angle_beta   90.00
_cell.angle_gamma   90.00
#
_symmetry.space_group_name_H-M   'P 1'
#
loop_
_entity.id
_entity.type
_entity.pdbx_description
1 polymer ?
#
loop_
_entity_poly.entity_id
_entity_poly.type
_entity_poly.pdbx_seq_one_letter_code
_entity_poly.pdbx_strand_id
1 'polypeptide(L)'
;MTKIAIVYYSTYGHIAKLAEAAKEGIESTPGVTATIYQVQETLSEELLTTIHAAPKKDHPIATPDTLKEADGILFGFPTRFGSLPSQMKAFFDSCGGLWAAGALVGKPA
;
A
#
# COMPACT_ATOMS: atom_id res chain seq x y z
N MET A 1 16.82 -13.06 -3.98
CA MET A 1 16.44 -12.08 -2.94
C MET A 1 14.96 -11.83 -3.13
N THR A 2 14.14 -12.18 -2.14
CA THR A 2 12.68 -12.08 -2.19
C THR A 2 12.27 -10.63 -2.00
N LYS A 3 11.34 -10.13 -2.82
CA LYS A 3 10.88 -8.75 -2.80
C LYS A 3 9.46 -8.66 -2.23
N ILE A 4 9.31 -7.92 -1.15
CA ILE A 4 8.01 -7.66 -0.52
C ILE A 4 7.58 -6.22 -0.82
N ALA A 5 6.35 -6.04 -1.28
CA ALA A 5 5.75 -4.72 -1.43
C ALA A 5 4.82 -4.44 -0.25
N ILE A 6 5.11 -3.38 0.53
CA ILE A 6 4.22 -2.88 1.56
C ILE A 6 3.39 -1.76 0.94
N VAL A 7 2.16 -2.05 0.53
CA VAL A 7 1.26 -1.08 -0.13
C VAL A 7 0.27 -0.56 0.89
N TYR A 8 0.29 0.75 1.16
CA TYR A 8 -0.56 1.31 2.21
C TYR A 8 -1.29 2.59 1.85
N TYR A 9 -2.41 2.82 2.52
CA TYR A 9 -3.08 4.11 2.61
C TYR A 9 -3.09 4.62 4.05
N SER A 10 -2.85 5.91 4.28
CA SER A 10 -2.89 6.51 5.62
C SER A 10 -3.31 7.98 5.56
N THR A 11 -4.41 8.32 6.23
CA THR A 11 -4.85 9.73 6.36
C THR A 11 -4.12 10.45 7.50
N TYR A 12 -3.92 9.77 8.63
CA TYR A 12 -3.41 10.37 9.88
C TYR A 12 -2.06 9.78 10.33
N GLY A 13 -1.31 9.16 9.42
CA GLY A 13 0.04 8.65 9.71
C GLY A 13 0.11 7.31 10.47
N HIS A 14 -0.93 6.86 11.16
CA HIS A 14 -0.90 5.60 11.93
C HIS A 14 -0.47 4.38 11.10
N ILE A 15 -1.06 4.22 9.91
CA ILE A 15 -0.72 3.09 9.04
C ILE A 15 0.68 3.25 8.42
N ALA A 16 1.11 4.49 8.14
CA ALA A 16 2.46 4.74 7.68
C ALA A 16 3.51 4.29 8.71
N LYS A 17 3.26 4.57 10.00
CA LYS A 17 4.10 4.09 11.10
C LYS A 17 4.12 2.56 11.19
N LEU A 18 2.97 1.92 11.01
CA LEU A 18 2.90 0.45 10.97
C LEU A 18 3.65 -0.13 9.76
N ALA A 19 3.60 0.53 8.60
CA ALA A 19 4.34 0.12 7.41
C ALA A 19 5.87 0.18 7.62
N GLU A 20 6.37 1.24 8.28
CA GLU A 20 7.79 1.36 8.65
C GLU A 20 8.21 0.22 9.61
N ALA A 21 7.42 -0.04 10.65
CA ALA A 21 7.70 -1.15 11.57
C ALA A 21 7.61 -2.53 10.90
N ALA A 22 6.65 -2.73 9.99
CA ALA A 22 6.52 -3.97 9.22
C ALA A 22 7.73 -4.17 8.29
N LYS A 23 8.25 -3.09 7.69
CA LYS A 23 9.48 -3.13 6.87
C LYS A 23 10.66 -3.65 7.69
N GLU A 24 10.89 -3.09 8.88
CA GLU A 24 11.95 -3.55 9.79
C GLU A 24 11.83 -5.05 10.10
N GLY A 25 10.60 -5.52 10.39
CA GLY A 25 10.33 -6.93 10.63
C GLY A 25 10.60 -7.81 9.41
N ILE A 26 10.17 -7.41 8.22
CA ILE A 26 10.38 -8.16 6.99
C ILE A 26 11.88 -8.25 6.66
N GLU A 27 12.60 -7.14 6.74
CA GLU A 27 14.03 -7.07 6.40
C GLU A 27 14.93 -7.74 7.45
N SER A 28 14.41 -8.08 8.63
CA SER A 28 15.12 -8.93 9.59
C SER A 28 15.31 -10.37 9.08
N THR A 29 14.55 -10.80 8.05
CA THR A 29 14.67 -12.13 7.46
C THR A 29 15.77 -12.16 6.39
N PRO A 30 16.78 -13.05 6.50
CA PRO A 30 17.85 -13.14 5.52
C PRO A 30 17.35 -13.36 4.09
N GLY A 31 17.85 -12.53 3.15
CA GLY A 31 17.52 -12.65 1.73
C GLY A 31 16.17 -12.06 1.32
N VAL A 32 15.47 -11.36 2.22
CA VAL A 32 14.19 -10.66 1.95
C VAL A 32 14.40 -9.15 2.02
N THR A 33 13.77 -8.41 1.11
CA THR A 33 13.80 -6.94 1.05
C THR A 33 12.39 -6.40 0.97
N ALA A 34 12.14 -5.21 1.52
CA ALA A 34 10.82 -4.60 1.49
C ALA A 34 10.85 -3.15 0.98
N THR A 35 9.93 -2.82 0.09
CA THR A 35 9.71 -1.44 -0.36
C THR A 35 8.32 -0.99 0.05
N ILE A 36 8.25 0.20 0.66
CA ILE A 36 7.00 0.81 1.10
C ILE A 36 6.46 1.69 -0.02
N TYR A 37 5.20 1.50 -0.37
CA TYR A 37 4.47 2.29 -1.37
C TYR A 37 3.20 2.88 -0.78
N GLN A 38 2.88 4.09 -1.20
CA GLN A 38 1.62 4.77 -0.87
C GLN A 38 0.58 4.56 -1.96
N VAL A 39 -0.67 4.37 -1.57
CA VAL A 39 -1.80 4.47 -2.50
C VAL A 39 -2.07 5.94 -2.81
N GLN A 40 -2.37 6.21 -4.09
CA GLN A 40 -2.74 7.54 -4.57
C GLN A 40 -3.93 8.10 -3.77
N GLU A 41 -3.84 9.36 -3.38
CA GLU A 41 -4.93 10.04 -2.67
C GLU A 41 -6.01 10.49 -3.66
N THR A 42 -7.27 10.38 -3.25
CA THR A 42 -8.46 10.74 -4.04
C THR A 42 -9.11 12.03 -3.55
N LEU A 43 -8.82 12.47 -2.32
CA LEU A 43 -9.29 13.74 -1.78
C LEU A 43 -8.43 14.90 -2.30
N SER A 44 -9.05 16.05 -2.50
CA SER A 44 -8.35 17.30 -2.80
C SER A 44 -7.48 17.77 -1.64
N GLU A 45 -6.40 18.52 -1.94
CA GLU A 45 -5.54 19.13 -0.92
C GLU A 45 -6.28 20.05 0.06
N GLU A 46 -7.29 20.79 -0.42
CA GLU A 46 -8.13 21.64 0.43
C GLU A 46 -8.82 20.81 1.52
N LEU A 47 -9.54 19.75 1.13
CA LEU A 47 -10.22 18.87 2.07
C LEU A 47 -9.24 18.17 3.04
N LEU A 48 -8.07 17.72 2.55
CA LEU A 48 -7.03 17.15 3.42
C LEU A 48 -6.58 18.14 4.49
N THR A 49 -6.44 19.40 4.11
CA THR A 49 -6.12 20.50 5.03
C THR A 49 -7.24 20.71 6.04
N THR A 50 -8.49 20.76 5.58
CA THR A 50 -9.68 20.94 6.45
C THR A 50 -9.81 19.83 7.50
N ILE A 51 -9.51 18.58 7.14
CA ILE A 51 -9.62 17.44 8.06
C ILE A 51 -8.34 17.21 8.89
N HIS A 52 -7.35 18.11 8.77
CA HIS A 52 -6.05 18.01 9.42
C HIS A 52 -5.35 16.67 9.16
N ALA A 53 -5.35 16.22 7.91
CA ALA A 53 -4.60 15.04 7.50
C ALA A 53 -3.11 15.19 7.83
N ALA A 54 -2.46 14.09 8.18
CA ALA A 54 -1.03 14.11 8.47
C ALA A 54 -0.23 14.35 7.17
N PRO A 55 0.95 15.01 7.25
CA PRO A 55 1.84 15.12 6.10
C PRO A 55 2.18 13.74 5.53
N LYS A 56 2.22 13.64 4.20
CA LYS A 56 2.63 12.41 3.53
C LYS A 56 4.11 12.15 3.76
N LYS A 57 4.46 10.87 3.90
CA LYS A 57 5.85 10.40 3.88
C LYS A 57 6.38 10.43 2.44
N ASP A 58 7.69 10.47 2.28
CA ASP A 58 8.33 10.37 0.97
C ASP A 58 8.46 8.89 0.56
N HIS A 59 7.32 8.29 0.20
CA HIS A 59 7.25 6.92 -0.32
C HIS A 59 6.65 6.95 -1.75
N PRO A 60 7.15 6.11 -2.67
CA PRO A 60 6.63 6.05 -4.03
C PRO A 60 5.15 5.67 -4.07
N ILE A 61 4.44 6.12 -5.11
CA ILE A 61 3.04 5.74 -5.32
C ILE A 61 2.98 4.32 -5.92
N ALA A 62 2.11 3.47 -5.35
CA ALA A 62 1.86 2.13 -5.85
C ALA A 62 1.10 2.18 -7.18
N THR A 63 1.51 1.34 -8.12
CA THR A 63 0.81 1.07 -9.38
C THR A 63 0.46 -0.43 -9.45
N PRO A 64 -0.38 -0.87 -10.41
CA PRO A 64 -0.56 -2.30 -10.64
C PRO A 64 0.76 -3.06 -10.87
N ASP A 65 1.73 -2.45 -11.57
CA ASP A 65 3.05 -3.07 -11.79
C ASP A 65 3.81 -3.32 -10.49
N THR A 66 3.62 -2.48 -9.45
CA THR A 66 4.16 -2.74 -8.10
C THR A 66 3.76 -4.10 -7.55
N LEU A 67 2.51 -4.53 -7.77
CA LEU A 67 2.01 -5.82 -7.30
C LEU A 67 2.56 -6.99 -8.14
N LYS A 68 2.72 -6.76 -9.44
CA LYS A 68 3.23 -7.75 -10.39
C LYS A 68 4.70 -8.10 -10.10
N GLU A 69 5.51 -7.09 -9.80
CA GLU A 69 6.96 -7.20 -9.57
C GLU A 69 7.33 -7.79 -8.19
N ALA A 70 6.42 -7.72 -7.22
CA ALA A 70 6.64 -8.24 -5.88
C ALA A 70 6.44 -9.77 -5.80
N ASP A 71 7.20 -10.43 -4.95
CA ASP A 71 7.03 -11.87 -4.65
C ASP A 71 5.96 -12.09 -3.58
N GLY A 72 5.78 -11.11 -2.67
CA GLY A 72 4.73 -11.07 -1.67
C GLY A 72 4.30 -9.64 -1.38
N ILE A 73 3.09 -9.47 -0.86
CA ILE A 73 2.48 -8.17 -0.66
C ILE A 73 2.04 -8.04 0.82
N LEU A 74 2.08 -6.84 1.38
CA LEU A 74 1.45 -6.53 2.64
C LEU A 74 0.59 -5.28 2.46
N PHE A 75 -0.72 -5.40 2.69
CA PHE A 75 -1.65 -4.30 2.57
C PHE A 75 -1.93 -3.65 3.93
N GLY A 76 -1.72 -2.33 4.01
CA GLY A 76 -2.04 -1.54 5.20
C GLY A 76 -3.05 -0.45 4.90
N PHE A 77 -4.17 -0.38 5.61
CA PHE A 77 -5.10 0.73 5.46
C PHE A 77 -5.97 0.92 6.71
N PRO A 78 -6.39 2.16 7.03
CA PRO A 78 -7.31 2.40 8.11
C PRO A 78 -8.68 1.85 7.73
N THR A 79 -9.44 1.41 8.72
CA THR A 79 -10.84 1.03 8.49
C THR A 79 -11.70 2.26 8.15
N ARG A 80 -12.72 2.04 7.33
CA ARG A 80 -13.89 2.91 7.14
C ARG A 80 -15.14 2.04 7.28
N PHE A 81 -15.82 2.15 8.43
CA PHE A 81 -17.00 1.34 8.77
C PHE A 81 -16.79 -0.18 8.62
N GLY A 82 -15.62 -0.69 9.00
CA GLY A 82 -15.31 -2.12 8.87
C GLY A 82 -14.85 -2.55 7.48
N SER A 83 -14.73 -1.62 6.53
CA SER A 83 -14.24 -1.88 5.17
C SER A 83 -12.95 -1.11 4.87
N LEU A 84 -12.41 -1.35 3.68
CA LEU A 84 -11.30 -0.58 3.13
C LEU A 84 -11.74 0.84 2.73
N PRO A 85 -10.83 1.82 2.76
CA PRO A 85 -11.13 3.19 2.34
C PRO A 85 -11.23 3.29 0.80
N SER A 86 -11.93 4.30 0.30
CA SER A 86 -12.17 4.49 -1.15
C SER A 86 -10.88 4.59 -1.96
N GLN A 87 -9.81 5.15 -1.39
CA GLN A 87 -8.48 5.23 -2.01
C GLN A 87 -7.92 3.84 -2.31
N MET A 88 -7.97 2.94 -1.32
CA MET A 88 -7.53 1.55 -1.51
C MET A 88 -8.44 0.82 -2.50
N LYS A 89 -9.75 1.12 -2.51
CA LYS A 89 -10.68 0.52 -3.47
C LYS A 89 -10.35 0.94 -4.90
N ALA A 90 -10.07 2.22 -5.12
CA ALA A 90 -9.67 2.75 -6.42
C ALA A 90 -8.38 2.09 -6.93
N PHE A 91 -7.40 1.85 -6.04
CA PHE A 91 -6.20 1.09 -6.38
C PHE A 91 -6.52 -0.34 -6.83
N PHE A 92 -7.31 -1.08 -6.06
CA PHE A 92 -7.71 -2.43 -6.48
C PHE A 92 -8.53 -2.44 -7.78
N ASP A 93 -9.38 -1.45 -8.01
CA ASP A 93 -10.16 -1.34 -9.25
C ASP A 93 -9.30 -1.05 -10.47
N SER A 94 -8.13 -0.42 -10.28
CA SER A 94 -7.14 -0.26 -11.34
C SER A 94 -6.42 -1.57 -11.72
N CYS A 95 -6.58 -2.65 -10.95
CA CYS A 95 -5.88 -3.92 -11.14
C CYS A 95 -6.61 -4.91 -12.06
N GLY A 96 -7.65 -4.48 -12.80
CA GLY A 96 -8.44 -5.37 -13.67
C GLY A 96 -7.61 -6.15 -14.70
N GLY A 97 -6.58 -5.54 -15.28
CA GLY A 97 -5.67 -6.21 -16.22
C GLY A 97 -4.84 -7.33 -15.58
N LEU A 98 -4.39 -7.14 -14.33
CA LEU A 98 -3.66 -8.16 -13.58
C LEU A 98 -4.57 -9.35 -13.24
N TRP A 99 -5.81 -9.06 -12.86
CA TRP A 99 -6.81 -10.08 -12.55
C TRP A 99 -7.10 -10.94 -13.79
N ALA A 100 -7.38 -10.32 -14.94
CA ALA A 100 -7.66 -11.05 -16.17
C ALA A 100 -6.49 -11.95 -16.63
N ALA A 101 -5.25 -11.52 -16.36
CA ALA A 101 -4.05 -12.28 -16.68
C ALA A 101 -3.66 -13.32 -15.61
N GLY A 102 -4.34 -13.37 -14.46
CA GLY A 102 -3.94 -14.20 -13.33
C GLY A 102 -2.57 -13.82 -12.75
N ALA A 103 -2.10 -12.58 -12.96
CA ALA A 103 -0.72 -12.17 -12.70
C ALA A 103 -0.32 -12.17 -11.22
N LEU A 104 -1.30 -12.19 -10.31
CA LEU A 104 -1.09 -12.23 -8.86
C LEU A 104 -1.37 -13.62 -8.24
N VAL A 105 -1.80 -14.60 -9.05
CA VAL A 105 -2.09 -15.95 -8.55
C VAL A 105 -0.82 -16.57 -7.96
N GLY A 106 -0.93 -17.09 -6.73
CA GLY A 106 0.17 -17.73 -6.01
C GLY A 106 1.07 -16.76 -5.23
N LYS A 107 0.87 -15.44 -5.32
CA LYS A 107 1.58 -14.47 -4.47
C LYS A 107 0.89 -14.36 -3.10
N PRO A 108 1.61 -14.51 -1.97
CA PRO A 108 1.05 -14.27 -0.63
C PRO A 108 0.76 -12.77 -0.40
N ALA A 109 -0.29 -12.49 0.38
CA ALA A 109 -0.73 -11.14 0.75
C ALA A 109 -1.25 -11.09 2.19
#